data_AF-A0A930NYG6-F1
#
_entry.id   AF-A0A930NYG6-F1
#
_cell.length_a   1.000
_cell.length_b   1.000
_cell.length_c   1.000
_cell.angle_alpha   90.00
_cell.angle_beta   90.00
_cell.angle_gamma   90.00
#
_symmetry.space_group_name_H-M   'P 1'
#
loop_
_entity.id
_entity.type
_entity.pdbx_description
1 polymer ?
#
loop_
_entity_poly.entity_id
_entity_poly.type
_entity_poly.pdbx_seq_one_letter_code
_entity_poly.pdbx_strand_id
1 'polypeptide(L)'
;MNYLVLKQRFYLVISVLTLIVLGSGYGSCTMFSDRLSDSAMVALDSFHHCQYMALSRGLGAAGRRSEQLDYADQLSRHTTAEQLAEIANTDTSRIARLWAYRILLKKADNQVFDVLKQALKDTTHVEMESGCSGFEEPYNRAAISIYRYDSYELKLPNQLCFSLDSLVFFDYMKPCGFERGLLMDFKPHKIYYATVIEEADKGNDAILPLLAQYKNPNDRQRINKLLKDNLKKAGVCSHEACEAISNWNDPAFEWYAKAACQATIKQEYYYAWDILHLLCAYPAPWSYQILKKLLTQKGDYSNSDTAKDYLRERYKTRPVPPIFKPLYDRYVARKK
;
A
#
# COMPACT_ATOMS: atom_id res chain seq x y z
N MET A 1 48.86 -54.23 7.79
CA MET A 1 49.08 -52.78 7.57
C MET A 1 48.22 -52.02 8.57
N ASN A 2 48.82 -51.27 9.49
CA ASN A 2 48.14 -50.80 10.72
C ASN A 2 47.03 -49.77 10.44
N TYR A 3 45.79 -50.13 10.77
CA TYR A 3 44.57 -49.32 10.63
C TYR A 3 44.67 -47.95 11.31
N LEU A 4 45.45 -47.86 12.40
CA LEU A 4 45.76 -46.62 13.11
C LEU A 4 46.56 -45.61 12.28
N VAL A 5 47.52 -46.07 11.47
CA VAL A 5 48.36 -45.20 10.63
C VAL A 5 47.55 -44.63 9.46
N LEU A 6 46.59 -45.41 8.94
CA LEU A 6 45.69 -44.96 7.87
C LEU A 6 44.71 -43.89 8.36
N LYS A 7 44.17 -44.05 9.58
CA LYS A 7 43.23 -43.10 10.20
C LYS A 7 43.90 -41.75 10.48
N GLN A 8 45.14 -41.77 10.96
CA GLN A 8 45.90 -40.55 11.29
C GLN A 8 46.27 -39.74 10.03
N ARG A 9 46.58 -40.42 8.92
CA ARG A 9 46.82 -39.78 7.62
C ARG A 9 45.54 -39.20 7.02
N PHE A 10 44.39 -39.85 7.21
CA PHE A 10 43.09 -39.33 6.77
C PHE A 10 42.71 -38.03 7.49
N TYR A 11 42.91 -37.94 8.81
CA TYR A 11 42.64 -36.71 9.55
C TYR A 11 43.58 -35.57 9.16
N LEU A 12 44.86 -35.85 8.89
CA LEU A 12 45.81 -34.82 8.42
C LEU A 12 45.41 -34.26 7.05
N VAL A 13 44.95 -35.10 6.11
CA VAL A 13 44.50 -34.65 4.80
C VAL A 13 43.23 -33.82 4.88
N ILE A 14 42.28 -34.19 5.75
CA ILE A 14 41.05 -33.41 5.99
C ILE A 14 41.39 -32.05 6.63
N SER A 15 42.30 -32.00 7.61
CA SER A 15 42.73 -30.76 8.26
C SER A 15 43.47 -29.81 7.31
N VAL A 16 44.26 -30.33 6.36
CA VAL A 16 44.94 -29.51 5.35
C VAL A 16 43.93 -28.99 4.31
N LEU A 17 42.93 -29.79 3.93
CA LEU A 17 41.85 -29.35 3.03
C LEU A 17 40.96 -28.27 3.66
N THR A 18 40.65 -28.35 4.95
CA THR A 18 39.90 -27.27 5.65
C THR A 18 40.70 -25.98 5.78
N LEU A 19 42.02 -26.06 5.96
CA LEU A 19 42.90 -24.87 5.98
C LEU A 19 43.06 -24.22 4.60
N ILE A 20 43.03 -24.99 3.51
CA ILE A 20 43.08 -24.44 2.15
C ILE A 20 41.75 -23.76 1.79
N VAL A 21 40.61 -24.29 2.22
CA VAL A 21 39.28 -23.66 2.02
C VAL A 21 39.10 -22.39 2.87
N LEU A 22 39.75 -22.30 4.03
CA LEU A 22 39.77 -21.08 4.85
C LEU A 22 40.81 -20.04 4.37
N GLY A 23 41.84 -20.46 3.63
CA GLY A 23 42.91 -19.59 3.13
C GLY A 23 42.66 -18.95 1.76
N SER A 24 41.66 -19.40 1.00
CA SER A 24 41.33 -18.88 -0.34
C SER A 24 40.19 -17.86 -0.38
N GLY A 25 39.85 -17.28 0.78
CA GLY A 25 38.79 -16.27 0.93
C GLY A 25 39.26 -14.81 0.98
N TYR A 26 40.56 -14.53 0.81
CA TYR A 26 41.06 -13.15 0.66
C TYR A 26 40.93 -12.68 -0.80
N GLY A 27 39.69 -12.66 -1.29
CA GLY A 27 39.34 -11.71 -2.34
C GLY A 27 39.41 -10.33 -1.71
N SER A 28 40.19 -9.43 -2.32
CA SER A 28 40.30 -8.01 -1.95
C SER A 28 38.99 -7.46 -1.36
N CYS A 29 38.96 -7.16 -0.05
CA CYS A 29 37.91 -6.38 0.58
C CYS A 29 38.01 -4.93 0.08
N THR A 30 37.66 -4.68 -1.17
CA THR A 30 37.09 -3.37 -1.50
C THR A 30 35.73 -3.32 -0.82
N MET A 31 35.58 -2.49 0.21
CA MET A 31 34.27 -2.24 0.80
C MET A 31 33.41 -1.54 -0.26
N PHE A 32 32.10 -1.76 -0.24
CA PHE A 32 31.19 -1.12 -1.18
C PHE A 32 31.33 0.42 -1.19
N SER A 33 31.66 1.01 -0.04
CA SER A 33 31.99 2.44 0.12
C SER A 33 33.09 2.90 -0.84
N ASP A 34 34.06 2.04 -1.15
CA ASP A 34 35.22 2.38 -1.99
C ASP A 34 34.83 2.56 -3.48
N ARG A 35 33.59 2.23 -3.84
CA ARG A 35 33.03 2.39 -5.19
C ARG A 35 32.08 3.57 -5.32
N LEU A 36 31.67 4.20 -4.22
CA LEU A 36 30.81 5.37 -4.23
C LEU A 36 31.66 6.63 -4.43
N SER A 37 31.10 7.63 -5.13
CA SER A 37 31.73 8.95 -5.16
C SER A 37 31.58 9.65 -3.80
N ASP A 38 32.47 10.60 -3.49
CA ASP A 38 32.39 11.40 -2.25
C ASP A 38 31.01 12.02 -2.05
N SER A 39 30.40 12.55 -3.13
CA SER A 39 29.05 13.12 -3.08
C SER A 39 27.98 12.09 -2.72
N ALA A 40 28.11 10.83 -3.19
CA ALA A 40 27.20 9.76 -2.83
C ALA A 40 27.40 9.30 -1.39
N MET A 41 28.65 9.23 -0.92
CA MET A 41 28.97 8.92 0.48
C MET A 41 28.37 9.95 1.44
N VAL A 42 28.55 11.25 1.18
CA VAL A 42 27.99 12.31 2.02
C VAL A 42 26.46 12.20 2.12
N ALA A 43 25.79 11.91 1.00
CA ALA A 43 24.34 11.72 1.00
C ALA A 43 23.92 10.46 1.80
N LEU A 44 24.66 9.36 1.64
CA LEU A 44 24.42 8.12 2.36
C LEU A 44 24.61 8.28 3.88
N ASP A 45 25.72 8.91 4.30
CA ASP A 45 25.99 9.24 5.69
C ASP A 45 24.91 10.15 6.28
N SER A 46 24.36 11.10 5.50
CA SER A 46 23.26 11.95 5.95
C SER A 46 22.00 11.14 6.29
N PHE A 47 21.71 10.07 5.53
CA PHE A 47 20.62 9.15 5.87
C PHE A 47 20.88 8.33 7.13
N HIS A 48 22.14 8.01 7.46
CA HIS A 48 22.47 7.29 8.69
C HIS A 48 22.17 8.09 9.97
N HIS A 49 22.13 9.42 9.87
CA HIS A 49 21.79 10.31 10.99
C HIS A 49 20.29 10.58 11.13
N CYS A 50 19.48 10.17 10.14
CA CYS A 50 18.03 10.33 10.20
C CYS A 50 17.40 9.37 11.22
N GLN A 51 16.36 9.82 11.92
CA GLN A 51 15.64 9.00 12.91
C GLN A 51 14.37 8.35 12.35
N TYR A 52 13.88 8.86 11.23
CA TYR A 52 12.68 8.36 10.56
C TYR A 52 12.85 8.41 9.04
N MET A 53 12.02 7.67 8.30
CA MET A 53 11.89 7.79 6.85
C MET A 53 10.72 8.72 6.50
N ALA A 54 10.98 9.77 5.73
CA ALA A 54 9.92 10.68 5.26
C ALA A 54 9.20 10.09 4.04
N LEU A 55 7.94 9.65 4.22
CA LEU A 55 7.12 9.11 3.15
C LEU A 55 6.56 10.23 2.26
N SER A 56 6.03 11.29 2.86
CA SER A 56 5.51 12.47 2.15
C SER A 56 6.58 13.54 1.92
N ARG A 57 6.32 14.48 0.99
CA ARG A 57 7.25 15.58 0.70
C ARG A 57 7.28 16.66 1.79
N GLY A 58 6.11 16.98 2.35
CA GLY A 58 5.96 17.97 3.42
C GLY A 58 5.63 17.30 4.74
N LEU A 59 6.21 17.81 5.82
CA LEU A 59 6.10 17.32 7.19
C LEU A 59 5.57 18.42 8.13
N GLY A 60 4.78 17.99 9.12
CA GLY A 60 4.13 18.87 10.10
C GLY A 60 3.06 19.78 9.52
N ALA A 61 2.37 20.53 10.39
CA ALA A 61 1.26 21.40 10.02
C ALA A 61 1.66 22.52 9.03
N ALA A 62 2.92 22.95 9.09
CA ALA A 62 3.49 23.94 8.19
C ALA A 62 3.89 23.37 6.82
N GLY A 63 3.82 22.05 6.62
CA GLY A 63 4.24 21.40 5.37
C GLY A 63 5.73 21.60 5.07
N ARG A 64 6.59 21.64 6.12
CA ARG A 64 8.04 21.82 5.95
C ARG A 64 8.57 20.70 5.07
N ARG A 65 9.30 21.06 4.01
CA ARG A 65 9.95 20.09 3.13
C ARG A 65 10.99 19.29 3.93
N SER A 66 10.98 17.97 3.80
CA SER A 66 11.98 17.10 4.43
C SER A 66 13.36 17.29 3.79
N GLU A 67 14.40 17.42 4.60
CA GLU A 67 15.81 17.49 4.17
C GLU A 67 16.28 16.17 3.52
N GLN A 68 15.62 15.05 3.84
CA GLN A 68 15.88 13.75 3.22
C GLN A 68 15.69 13.76 1.71
N LEU A 69 14.88 14.70 1.17
CA LEU A 69 14.71 14.86 -0.26
C LEU A 69 15.97 15.41 -0.93
N ASP A 70 16.74 16.27 -0.26
CA ASP A 70 18.00 16.79 -0.79
C ASP A 70 19.07 15.70 -0.81
N TYR A 71 19.13 14.89 0.25
CA TYR A 71 20.00 13.72 0.31
C TYR A 71 19.64 12.71 -0.78
N ALA A 72 18.34 12.48 -1.01
CA ALA A 72 17.87 11.57 -2.05
C ALA A 72 18.22 12.06 -3.45
N ASP A 73 18.08 13.37 -3.71
CA ASP A 73 18.45 13.98 -4.99
C ASP A 73 19.96 13.87 -5.24
N GLN A 74 20.78 14.10 -4.20
CA GLN A 74 22.23 13.95 -4.29
C GLN A 74 22.63 12.48 -4.53
N LEU A 75 22.10 11.55 -3.75
CA LEU A 75 22.37 10.12 -3.92
C LEU A 75 21.98 9.67 -5.34
N SER A 76 20.76 10.01 -5.79
CA SER A 76 20.24 9.64 -7.12
C SER A 76 21.10 10.11 -8.30
N ARG A 77 21.76 11.26 -8.19
CA ARG A 77 22.64 11.83 -9.24
C ARG A 77 24.02 11.18 -9.27
N HIS A 78 24.45 10.61 -8.15
CA HIS A 78 25.83 10.18 -7.94
C HIS A 78 25.99 8.66 -7.75
N THR A 79 24.92 7.89 -8.00
CA THR A 79 24.92 6.43 -7.95
C THR A 79 24.30 5.80 -9.19
N THR A 80 24.82 4.63 -9.60
CA THR A 80 24.19 3.76 -10.59
C THR A 80 23.01 2.97 -9.99
N ALA A 81 22.24 2.29 -10.85
CA ALA A 81 21.16 1.42 -10.38
C ALA A 81 21.69 0.23 -9.57
N GLU A 82 22.82 -0.35 -9.96
CA GLU A 82 23.49 -1.44 -9.23
C GLU A 82 23.93 -0.98 -7.84
N GLN A 83 24.51 0.22 -7.73
CA GLN A 83 24.90 0.79 -6.44
C GLN A 83 23.68 1.03 -5.54
N LEU A 84 22.57 1.55 -6.08
CA LEU A 84 21.33 1.71 -5.33
C LEU A 84 20.74 0.37 -4.87
N ALA A 85 20.76 -0.64 -5.74
CA ALA A 85 20.29 -1.98 -5.40
C ALA A 85 21.18 -2.62 -4.31
N GLU A 86 22.48 -2.41 -4.36
CA GLU A 86 23.40 -2.85 -3.31
C GLU A 86 23.12 -2.14 -1.98
N ILE A 87 23.06 -0.79 -1.96
CA ILE A 87 22.69 -0.02 -0.75
C ILE A 87 21.37 -0.53 -0.17
N ALA A 88 20.33 -0.68 -0.99
CA ALA A 88 19.01 -1.11 -0.52
C ALA A 88 19.01 -2.49 0.15
N ASN A 89 19.95 -3.37 -0.24
CA ASN A 89 20.05 -4.72 0.28
C ASN A 89 21.04 -4.88 1.44
N THR A 90 22.10 -4.08 1.51
CA THR A 90 23.25 -4.36 2.40
C THR A 90 23.56 -3.27 3.42
N ASP A 91 23.06 -2.04 3.24
CA ASP A 91 23.38 -0.93 4.15
C ASP A 91 22.87 -1.18 5.58
N THR A 92 23.59 -0.68 6.59
CA THR A 92 23.22 -0.91 8.00
C THR A 92 22.05 -0.03 8.45
N SER A 93 21.84 1.13 7.81
CA SER A 93 20.71 2.01 8.07
C SER A 93 19.49 1.59 7.25
N ARG A 94 18.42 1.24 7.95
CA ARG A 94 17.12 0.95 7.32
C ARG A 94 16.57 2.13 6.53
N ILE A 95 16.81 3.36 6.99
CA ILE A 95 16.36 4.58 6.31
C ILE A 95 17.12 4.75 5.00
N ALA A 96 18.45 4.55 5.00
CA ALA A 96 19.24 4.57 3.77
C ALA A 96 18.79 3.49 2.79
N ARG A 97 18.54 2.27 3.28
CA ARG A 97 18.02 1.17 2.45
C ARG A 97 16.68 1.51 1.79
N LEU A 98 15.72 2.06 2.54
CA LEU A 98 14.40 2.46 2.02
C LEU A 98 14.52 3.62 1.01
N TRP A 99 15.40 4.60 1.23
CA TRP A 99 15.63 5.67 0.26
C TRP A 99 16.29 5.18 -1.01
N ALA A 100 17.30 4.31 -0.92
CA ALA A 100 17.91 3.70 -2.08
C ALA A 100 16.89 2.89 -2.90
N TYR A 101 16.04 2.10 -2.23
CA TYR A 101 14.91 1.42 -2.85
C TYR A 101 13.94 2.40 -3.55
N ARG A 102 13.54 3.47 -2.87
CA ARG A 102 12.64 4.50 -3.42
C ARG A 102 13.23 5.19 -4.64
N ILE A 103 14.53 5.51 -4.63
CA ILE A 103 15.23 6.12 -5.77
C ILE A 103 15.30 5.14 -6.94
N LEU A 104 15.62 3.87 -6.68
CA LEU A 104 15.64 2.81 -7.69
C LEU A 104 14.26 2.62 -8.33
N LEU A 105 13.19 2.65 -7.52
CA LEU A 105 11.79 2.63 -7.97
C LEU A 105 11.47 3.81 -8.89
N LYS A 106 11.89 5.03 -8.51
CA LYS A 106 11.70 6.25 -9.34
C LYS A 106 12.43 6.18 -10.68
N LYS A 107 13.54 5.46 -10.76
CA LYS A 107 14.28 5.20 -12.00
C LYS A 107 13.62 4.10 -12.86
N ALA A 108 12.58 3.42 -12.34
CA ALA A 108 11.90 2.29 -12.99
C ALA A 108 12.85 1.15 -13.40
N ASP A 109 13.90 0.92 -12.60
CA ASP A 109 14.87 -0.13 -12.85
C ASP A 109 14.29 -1.52 -12.52
N ASN A 110 14.70 -2.56 -13.25
CA ASN A 110 14.17 -3.92 -13.03
C ASN A 110 14.67 -4.54 -11.71
N GLN A 111 15.80 -4.07 -11.16
CA GLN A 111 16.33 -4.55 -9.87
C GLN A 111 15.41 -4.24 -8.68
N VAL A 112 14.44 -3.33 -8.85
CA VAL A 112 13.40 -3.05 -7.85
C VAL A 112 12.68 -4.32 -7.40
N PHE A 113 12.47 -5.28 -8.31
CA PHE A 113 11.81 -6.55 -7.99
C PHE A 113 12.62 -7.36 -6.97
N ASP A 114 13.92 -7.55 -7.21
CA ASP A 114 14.77 -8.33 -6.33
C ASP A 114 14.99 -7.63 -4.99
N VAL A 115 15.15 -6.30 -5.01
CA VAL A 115 15.24 -5.50 -3.78
C VAL A 115 13.96 -5.62 -2.95
N LEU A 116 12.78 -5.46 -3.56
CA LEU A 116 11.52 -5.62 -2.83
C LEU A 116 11.40 -7.04 -2.28
N LYS A 117 11.75 -8.07 -3.06
CA LYS A 117 11.69 -9.47 -2.63
C LYS A 117 12.55 -9.74 -1.39
N GLN A 118 13.71 -9.12 -1.28
CA GLN A 118 14.54 -9.21 -0.08
C GLN A 118 13.96 -8.39 1.07
N ALA A 119 13.48 -7.18 0.79
CA ALA A 119 12.82 -6.32 1.77
C ALA A 119 11.62 -7.03 2.45
N LEU A 120 10.85 -7.84 1.72
CA LEU A 120 9.70 -8.57 2.26
C LEU A 120 10.02 -9.52 3.42
N LYS A 121 11.29 -9.95 3.54
CA LYS A 121 11.75 -10.85 4.61
C LYS A 121 12.16 -10.11 5.88
N ASP A 122 12.35 -8.81 5.81
CA ASP A 122 12.81 -7.99 6.93
C ASP A 122 11.62 -7.48 7.74
N THR A 123 11.53 -7.93 8.99
CA THR A 123 10.44 -7.57 9.92
C THR A 123 10.90 -6.57 10.99
N THR A 124 12.14 -6.08 10.90
CA THR A 124 12.64 -5.06 11.82
C THR A 124 11.88 -3.76 11.64
N HIS A 125 11.63 -3.03 12.73
CA HIS A 125 10.78 -1.85 12.66
C HIS A 125 11.55 -0.60 12.22
N VAL A 126 10.82 0.32 11.59
CA VAL A 126 11.31 1.60 11.09
C VAL A 126 10.29 2.68 11.42
N GLU A 127 10.77 3.78 11.98
CA GLU A 127 9.97 5.00 12.18
C GLU A 127 9.73 5.69 10.84
N MET A 128 8.50 6.08 10.58
CA MET A 128 8.05 6.76 9.38
C MET A 128 7.30 8.04 9.72
N GLU A 129 7.45 9.05 8.86
CA GLU A 129 6.63 10.26 8.94
C GLU A 129 5.92 10.54 7.61
N SER A 130 4.64 10.88 7.69
CA SER A 130 3.82 11.30 6.55
C SER A 130 2.89 12.44 6.98
N GLY A 131 3.11 13.63 6.41
CA GLY A 131 2.38 14.85 6.76
C GLY A 131 2.57 15.18 8.23
N CYS A 132 1.48 15.18 9.00
CA CYS A 132 1.51 15.43 10.45
C CYS A 132 1.57 14.15 11.30
N SER A 133 1.71 12.98 10.68
CA SER A 133 1.63 11.69 11.35
C SER A 133 2.98 10.99 11.38
N GLY A 134 3.48 10.73 12.58
CA GLY A 134 4.57 9.79 12.84
C GLY A 134 4.01 8.42 13.21
N PHE A 135 4.61 7.34 12.71
CA PHE A 135 4.17 5.97 12.95
C PHE A 135 5.31 4.98 12.68
N GLU A 136 5.25 3.82 13.32
CA GLU A 136 6.24 2.76 13.18
C GLU A 136 5.66 1.60 12.33
N GLU A 137 6.42 1.10 11.36
CA GLU A 137 6.06 -0.08 10.58
C GLU A 137 7.22 -1.09 10.53
N PRO A 138 6.94 -2.41 10.43
CA PRO A 138 7.93 -3.38 9.99
C PRO A 138 8.50 -3.00 8.61
N TYR A 139 9.79 -3.26 8.39
CA TYR A 139 10.54 -2.83 7.21
C TYR A 139 9.88 -3.30 5.90
N ASN A 140 9.45 -4.56 5.85
CA ASN A 140 8.74 -5.11 4.70
C ASN A 140 7.47 -4.31 4.34
N ARG A 141 6.71 -3.88 5.34
CA ARG A 141 5.51 -3.06 5.19
C ARG A 141 5.88 -1.64 4.76
N ALA A 142 6.91 -1.03 5.35
CA ALA A 142 7.41 0.27 4.94
C ALA A 142 7.82 0.29 3.45
N ALA A 143 8.48 -0.77 2.96
CA ALA A 143 8.83 -0.92 1.56
C ALA A 143 7.59 -1.01 0.64
N ILE A 144 6.55 -1.75 1.05
CA ILE A 144 5.27 -1.81 0.34
C ILE A 144 4.57 -0.43 0.35
N SER A 145 4.58 0.27 1.47
CA SER A 145 4.02 1.62 1.62
C SER A 145 4.69 2.61 0.65
N ILE A 146 6.03 2.55 0.52
CA ILE A 146 6.78 3.35 -0.46
C ILE A 146 6.36 3.00 -1.89
N TYR A 147 6.33 1.71 -2.24
CA TYR A 147 5.92 1.26 -3.57
C TYR A 147 4.54 1.81 -3.94
N ARG A 148 3.55 1.60 -3.07
CA ARG A 148 2.18 2.07 -3.31
C ARG A 148 2.13 3.58 -3.42
N TYR A 149 2.70 4.30 -2.46
CA TYR A 149 2.66 5.77 -2.41
C TYR A 149 3.25 6.39 -3.69
N ASP A 150 4.42 5.93 -4.13
CA ASP A 150 5.08 6.49 -5.30
C ASP A 150 4.50 5.97 -6.63
N SER A 151 3.97 4.74 -6.69
CA SER A 151 3.41 4.16 -7.93
C SER A 151 2.23 4.95 -8.51
N TYR A 152 1.53 5.73 -7.68
CA TYR A 152 0.46 6.62 -8.15
C TYR A 152 0.98 7.77 -9.02
N GLU A 153 2.13 8.33 -8.68
CA GLU A 153 2.74 9.44 -9.42
C GLU A 153 3.66 8.93 -10.54
N LEU A 154 4.34 7.82 -10.28
CA LEU A 154 5.27 7.21 -11.20
C LEU A 154 4.51 6.43 -12.26
N LYS A 155 4.57 6.89 -13.52
CA LYS A 155 4.04 6.15 -14.68
C LYS A 155 4.92 4.92 -14.99
N LEU A 156 5.05 4.01 -14.02
CA LEU A 156 5.85 2.79 -14.12
C LEU A 156 5.34 1.91 -15.26
N PRO A 157 6.22 1.14 -15.92
CA PRO A 157 5.80 0.17 -16.93
C PRO A 157 4.80 -0.82 -16.33
N ASN A 158 3.69 -1.09 -17.04
CA ASN A 158 2.63 -2.01 -16.57
C ASN A 158 3.18 -3.39 -16.16
N GLN A 159 4.19 -3.90 -16.89
CA GLN A 159 4.82 -5.18 -16.57
C GLN A 159 5.56 -5.15 -15.23
N LEU A 160 6.22 -4.03 -14.89
CA LEU A 160 6.91 -3.88 -13.62
C LEU A 160 5.90 -3.78 -12.47
N CYS A 161 4.85 -2.96 -12.61
CA CYS A 161 3.75 -2.91 -11.63
C CYS A 161 3.16 -4.29 -11.40
N PHE A 162 2.86 -5.03 -12.47
CA PHE A 162 2.29 -6.37 -12.37
C PHE A 162 3.21 -7.34 -11.62
N SER A 163 4.52 -7.31 -11.89
CA SER A 163 5.50 -8.14 -11.17
C SER A 163 5.59 -7.78 -9.69
N LEU A 164 5.60 -6.49 -9.35
CA LEU A 164 5.66 -6.01 -7.97
C LEU A 164 4.36 -6.32 -7.21
N ASP A 165 3.20 -6.09 -7.83
CA ASP A 165 1.90 -6.47 -7.28
C ASP A 165 1.84 -7.98 -7.03
N SER A 166 2.28 -8.79 -7.99
CA SER A 166 2.28 -10.25 -7.85
C SER A 166 3.17 -10.70 -6.70
N LEU A 167 4.35 -10.08 -6.56
CA LEU A 167 5.27 -10.35 -5.46
C LEU A 167 4.63 -10.01 -4.11
N VAL A 168 4.02 -8.82 -3.97
CA VAL A 168 3.33 -8.43 -2.74
C VAL A 168 2.15 -9.37 -2.44
N PHE A 169 1.36 -9.73 -3.45
CA PHE A 169 0.20 -10.60 -3.28
C PHE A 169 0.58 -12.00 -2.78
N PHE A 170 1.55 -12.65 -3.44
CA PHE A 170 1.88 -14.06 -3.15
C PHE A 170 2.93 -14.23 -2.07
N ASP A 171 3.95 -13.37 -2.00
CA ASP A 171 5.09 -13.56 -1.10
C ASP A 171 4.92 -12.82 0.23
N TYR A 172 4.04 -11.81 0.30
CA TYR A 172 3.75 -11.08 1.54
C TYR A 172 2.31 -11.30 2.04
N MET A 173 1.31 -10.96 1.23
CA MET A 173 -0.08 -10.92 1.72
C MET A 173 -0.64 -12.31 2.00
N LYS A 174 -0.40 -13.27 1.11
CA LYS A 174 -0.93 -14.63 1.24
C LYS A 174 -0.43 -15.34 2.52
N PRO A 175 0.87 -15.34 2.86
CA PRO A 175 1.36 -15.91 4.12
C PRO A 175 0.82 -15.20 5.37
N CYS A 176 0.58 -13.89 5.28
CA CYS A 176 0.15 -13.06 6.41
C CYS A 176 -1.38 -12.90 6.54
N GLY A 177 -2.18 -13.61 5.74
CA GLY A 177 -3.64 -13.63 5.86
C GLY A 177 -4.37 -12.46 5.22
N PHE A 178 -3.73 -11.73 4.30
CA PHE A 178 -4.25 -10.57 3.57
C PHE A 178 -4.65 -9.39 4.46
N GLU A 179 -3.76 -8.41 4.56
CA GLU A 179 -4.04 -7.21 5.31
C GLU A 179 -5.04 -6.28 4.61
N ARG A 180 -5.93 -5.70 5.42
CA ARG A 180 -6.89 -4.66 5.04
C ARG A 180 -6.22 -3.43 4.42
N GLY A 181 -6.88 -2.83 3.44
CA GLY A 181 -6.41 -1.64 2.73
C GLY A 181 -5.31 -1.85 1.65
N LEU A 182 -4.56 -2.96 1.67
CA LEU A 182 -3.53 -3.22 0.65
C LEU A 182 -4.12 -3.60 -0.72
N LEU A 183 -5.21 -4.37 -0.76
CA LEU A 183 -5.81 -4.88 -2.01
C LEU A 183 -6.66 -3.86 -2.78
N MET A 184 -6.88 -2.65 -2.25
CA MET A 184 -7.78 -1.67 -2.89
C MET A 184 -7.24 -1.16 -4.22
N ASP A 185 -5.92 -1.11 -4.36
CA ASP A 185 -5.25 -0.53 -5.54
C ASP A 185 -4.86 -1.59 -6.57
N PHE A 186 -5.02 -2.87 -6.21
CA PHE A 186 -4.64 -3.98 -7.06
C PHE A 186 -5.56 -4.06 -8.26
N LYS A 187 -4.98 -4.20 -9.45
CA LYS A 187 -5.74 -4.51 -10.66
C LYS A 187 -6.09 -6.00 -10.69
N PRO A 188 -7.32 -6.38 -11.10
CA PRO A 188 -7.70 -7.78 -11.20
C PRO A 188 -6.84 -8.48 -12.26
N HIS A 189 -6.27 -9.62 -11.92
CA HIS A 189 -5.50 -10.45 -12.84
C HIS A 189 -5.80 -11.92 -12.63
N LYS A 190 -5.93 -12.69 -13.72
CA LYS A 190 -6.39 -14.08 -13.69
C LYS A 190 -5.63 -14.97 -12.69
N ILE A 191 -4.34 -14.71 -12.47
CA ILE A 191 -3.52 -15.51 -11.55
C ILE A 191 -3.93 -15.35 -10.08
N TYR A 192 -4.47 -14.19 -9.68
CA TYR A 192 -4.89 -13.95 -8.29
C TYR A 192 -6.24 -14.64 -8.01
N TYR A 193 -7.08 -14.80 -9.03
CA TYR A 193 -8.49 -15.15 -8.87
C TYR A 193 -8.71 -16.42 -8.05
N ALA A 194 -7.98 -17.50 -8.31
CA ALA A 194 -8.13 -18.74 -7.55
C ALA A 194 -7.86 -18.55 -6.05
N THR A 195 -6.81 -17.79 -5.68
CA THR A 195 -6.50 -17.49 -4.28
C THR A 195 -7.54 -16.54 -3.67
N VAL A 196 -8.00 -15.53 -4.43
CA VAL A 196 -9.07 -14.63 -3.97
C VAL A 196 -10.35 -15.40 -3.65
N ILE A 197 -10.74 -16.36 -4.48
CA ILE A 197 -11.92 -17.21 -4.24
C ILE A 197 -11.72 -18.11 -3.02
N GLU A 198 -10.55 -18.74 -2.89
CA GLU A 198 -10.21 -19.56 -1.74
C GLU A 198 -10.34 -18.78 -0.41
N GLU A 199 -9.78 -17.56 -0.35
CA GLU A 199 -9.83 -16.71 0.83
C GLU A 199 -11.22 -16.17 1.12
N ALA A 200 -11.97 -15.82 0.08
CA ALA A 200 -13.36 -15.42 0.20
C ALA A 200 -14.24 -16.54 0.79
N ASP A 201 -14.00 -17.79 0.37
CA ASP A 201 -14.74 -18.96 0.86
C ASP A 201 -14.39 -19.27 2.33
N LYS A 202 -13.18 -18.94 2.78
CA LYS A 202 -12.75 -18.95 4.20
C LYS A 202 -13.39 -17.84 5.03
N GLY A 203 -14.07 -16.87 4.41
CA GLY A 203 -14.68 -15.74 5.10
C GLY A 203 -13.74 -14.55 5.30
N ASN A 204 -12.62 -14.48 4.58
CA ASN A 204 -11.70 -13.35 4.66
C ASN A 204 -12.31 -12.13 3.95
N ASP A 205 -12.74 -11.12 4.69
CA ASP A 205 -13.36 -9.93 4.11
C ASP A 205 -12.34 -8.93 3.54
N ALA A 206 -11.06 -9.08 3.83
CA ALA A 206 -10.00 -8.23 3.27
C ALA A 206 -9.88 -8.37 1.74
N ILE A 207 -10.33 -9.49 1.16
CA ILE A 207 -10.29 -9.70 -0.30
C ILE A 207 -11.40 -8.98 -1.08
N LEU A 208 -12.39 -8.41 -0.38
CA LEU A 208 -13.59 -7.83 -0.99
C LEU A 208 -13.25 -6.81 -2.10
N PRO A 209 -12.30 -5.87 -1.91
CA PRO A 209 -11.97 -4.87 -2.92
C PRO A 209 -11.50 -5.51 -4.23
N LEU A 210 -10.61 -6.49 -4.16
CA LEU A 210 -10.09 -7.16 -5.34
C LEU A 210 -11.12 -8.12 -5.97
N LEU A 211 -11.90 -8.84 -5.16
CA LEU A 211 -12.94 -9.74 -5.67
C LEU A 211 -14.01 -8.97 -6.46
N ALA A 212 -14.47 -7.84 -5.94
CA ALA A 212 -15.49 -7.03 -6.63
C ALA A 212 -15.00 -6.45 -7.96
N GLN A 213 -13.70 -6.19 -8.11
CA GLN A 213 -13.12 -5.69 -9.37
C GLN A 213 -13.22 -6.69 -10.54
N TYR A 214 -13.33 -8.01 -10.28
CA TYR A 214 -13.58 -8.99 -11.34
C TYR A 214 -14.98 -8.87 -11.95
N LYS A 215 -15.94 -8.29 -11.22
CA LYS A 215 -17.34 -8.11 -11.66
C LYS A 215 -17.98 -9.38 -12.21
N ASN A 216 -17.58 -10.53 -11.68
CA ASN A 216 -18.09 -11.83 -12.11
C ASN A 216 -19.44 -12.10 -11.43
N PRO A 217 -20.56 -12.20 -12.18
CA PRO A 217 -21.88 -12.44 -11.62
C PRO A 217 -21.99 -13.66 -10.68
N ASN A 218 -21.13 -14.68 -10.89
CA ASN A 218 -21.11 -15.88 -10.07
C ASN A 218 -20.57 -15.63 -8.65
N ASP A 219 -19.88 -14.52 -8.42
CA ASP A 219 -19.33 -14.15 -7.11
C ASP A 219 -20.30 -13.36 -6.23
N ARG A 220 -21.50 -13.01 -6.73
CA ARG A 220 -22.49 -12.24 -5.97
C ARG A 220 -22.86 -12.89 -4.64
N GLN A 221 -23.07 -14.21 -4.62
CA GLN A 221 -23.44 -14.93 -3.40
C GLN A 221 -22.31 -14.88 -2.36
N ARG A 222 -21.07 -15.07 -2.82
CA ARG A 222 -19.86 -15.03 -2.00
C ARG A 222 -19.62 -13.64 -1.42
N ILE A 223 -19.70 -12.60 -2.25
CA ILE A 223 -19.61 -11.21 -1.81
C ILE A 223 -20.72 -10.88 -0.79
N ASN A 224 -21.97 -11.27 -1.06
CA ASN A 224 -23.07 -11.03 -0.13
C ASN A 224 -22.87 -11.70 1.24
N LYS A 225 -22.32 -12.91 1.26
CA LYS A 225 -21.97 -13.59 2.52
C LYS A 225 -20.94 -12.78 3.31
N LEU A 226 -19.84 -12.38 2.67
CA LEU A 226 -18.79 -11.57 3.31
C LEU A 226 -19.31 -10.21 3.79
N LEU A 227 -20.12 -9.52 2.99
CA LEU A 227 -20.75 -8.26 3.37
C LEU A 227 -21.65 -8.40 4.60
N LYS A 228 -22.41 -9.50 4.69
CA LYS A 228 -23.27 -9.77 5.85
C LYS A 228 -22.45 -10.00 7.12
N ASP A 229 -21.38 -10.78 7.02
CA ASP A 229 -20.50 -11.06 8.15
C ASP A 229 -19.74 -9.79 8.59
N ASN A 230 -19.25 -9.00 7.62
CA ASN A 230 -18.61 -7.71 7.85
C ASN A 230 -19.56 -6.73 8.57
N LEU A 231 -20.79 -6.55 8.08
CA LEU A 231 -21.77 -5.65 8.73
C LEU A 231 -22.11 -6.10 10.15
N LYS A 232 -22.21 -7.41 10.39
CA LYS A 232 -22.45 -7.98 11.73
C LYS A 232 -21.30 -7.67 12.68
N LYS A 233 -20.06 -7.70 12.19
CA LYS A 233 -18.85 -7.45 12.99
C LYS A 233 -18.61 -5.95 13.24
N ALA A 234 -18.70 -5.13 12.19
CA ALA A 234 -18.38 -3.70 12.25
C ALA A 234 -19.57 -2.83 12.70
N GLY A 235 -20.80 -3.28 12.49
CA GLY A 235 -22.03 -2.51 12.75
C GLY A 235 -22.28 -1.36 11.77
N VAL A 236 -21.25 -0.94 11.02
CA VAL A 236 -21.28 0.08 9.98
C VAL A 236 -20.46 -0.36 8.78
N CYS A 237 -20.40 0.46 7.74
CA CYS A 237 -19.62 0.15 6.55
C CYS A 237 -18.11 0.14 6.86
N SER A 238 -17.43 -0.99 6.65
CA SER A 238 -15.96 -0.99 6.61
C SER A 238 -15.46 -0.41 5.29
N HIS A 239 -14.28 0.21 5.32
CA HIS A 239 -13.69 0.86 4.15
C HIS A 239 -13.59 -0.09 2.94
N GLU A 240 -13.12 -1.32 3.15
CA GLU A 240 -12.98 -2.35 2.11
C GLU A 240 -14.33 -2.72 1.47
N ALA A 241 -15.35 -2.90 2.30
CA ALA A 241 -16.66 -3.28 1.84
C ALA A 241 -17.33 -2.14 1.06
N CYS A 242 -17.21 -0.89 1.55
CA CYS A 242 -17.76 0.25 0.83
C CYS A 242 -17.07 0.40 -0.55
N GLU A 243 -15.74 0.31 -0.58
CA GLU A 243 -14.96 0.43 -1.80
C GLU A 243 -15.33 -0.65 -2.82
N ALA A 244 -15.42 -1.91 -2.37
CA ALA A 244 -15.79 -3.05 -3.20
C ALA A 244 -17.13 -2.84 -3.92
N ILE A 245 -18.20 -2.50 -3.19
CA ILE A 245 -19.54 -2.36 -3.77
C ILE A 245 -19.77 -1.01 -4.44
N SER A 246 -18.86 -0.05 -4.27
CA SER A 246 -18.86 1.20 -5.04
C SER A 246 -18.21 1.00 -6.40
N ASN A 247 -17.18 0.16 -6.47
CA ASN A 247 -16.52 -0.24 -7.72
C ASN A 247 -17.37 -1.20 -8.55
N TRP A 248 -18.13 -2.10 -7.90
CA TRP A 248 -19.15 -2.91 -8.53
C TRP A 248 -20.52 -2.66 -7.88
N ASN A 249 -21.22 -1.65 -8.37
CA ASN A 249 -22.52 -1.20 -7.88
C ASN A 249 -23.70 -2.08 -8.33
N ASP A 250 -23.53 -3.41 -8.25
CA ASP A 250 -24.57 -4.37 -8.62
C ASP A 250 -25.79 -4.28 -7.67
N PRO A 251 -27.03 -4.27 -8.18
CA PRO A 251 -28.24 -4.21 -7.34
C PRO A 251 -28.30 -5.29 -6.27
N ALA A 252 -27.65 -6.44 -6.47
CA ALA A 252 -27.57 -7.51 -5.47
C ALA A 252 -26.92 -7.08 -4.14
N PHE A 253 -26.17 -5.97 -4.12
CA PHE A 253 -25.48 -5.45 -2.93
C PHE A 253 -26.17 -4.22 -2.31
N GLU A 254 -27.26 -3.71 -2.91
CA GLU A 254 -27.93 -2.48 -2.46
C GLU A 254 -28.40 -2.57 -1.00
N TRP A 255 -28.83 -3.75 -0.56
CA TRP A 255 -29.27 -3.98 0.82
C TRP A 255 -28.17 -3.62 1.83
N TYR A 256 -26.91 -3.93 1.52
CA TYR A 256 -25.76 -3.64 2.38
C TYR A 256 -25.50 -2.14 2.39
N ALA A 257 -25.44 -1.50 1.20
CA ALA A 257 -25.25 -0.06 1.09
C ALA A 257 -26.29 0.72 1.91
N LYS A 258 -27.56 0.32 1.79
CA LYS A 258 -28.67 0.91 2.57
C LYS A 258 -28.47 0.71 4.08
N ALA A 259 -28.24 -0.52 4.52
CA ALA A 259 -28.10 -0.84 5.94
C ALA A 259 -26.89 -0.11 6.56
N ALA A 260 -25.75 -0.14 5.88
CA ALA A 260 -24.52 0.48 6.34
C ALA A 260 -24.64 2.01 6.40
N CYS A 261 -25.17 2.66 5.36
CA CYS A 261 -25.42 4.10 5.37
C CYS A 261 -26.38 4.50 6.50
N GLN A 262 -27.45 3.73 6.72
CA GLN A 262 -28.41 3.98 7.80
C GLN A 262 -27.79 3.81 9.18
N ALA A 263 -26.88 2.86 9.36
CA ALA A 263 -26.17 2.67 10.62
C ALA A 263 -25.18 3.82 10.88
N THR A 264 -24.41 4.24 9.87
CA THR A 264 -23.46 5.35 9.99
C THR A 264 -24.13 6.65 10.43
N ILE A 265 -25.23 7.07 9.80
CA ILE A 265 -25.90 8.34 10.15
C ILE A 265 -26.66 8.34 11.49
N LYS A 266 -26.70 7.18 12.17
CA LYS A 266 -27.25 7.03 13.53
C LYS A 266 -26.18 7.14 14.61
N GLN A 267 -24.90 7.08 14.24
CA GLN A 267 -23.81 7.32 15.17
C GLN A 267 -23.83 8.77 15.65
N GLU A 268 -23.41 8.99 16.89
CA GLU A 268 -23.26 10.32 17.47
C GLU A 268 -22.22 11.15 16.69
N TYR A 269 -21.11 10.50 16.34
CA TYR A 269 -20.04 11.05 15.53
C TYR A 269 -19.86 10.20 14.27
N TYR A 270 -19.98 10.81 13.09
CA TYR A 270 -19.71 10.16 11.81
C TYR A 270 -19.24 11.18 10.78
N TYR A 271 -18.43 10.72 9.82
CA TYR A 271 -18.01 11.51 8.68
C TYR A 271 -18.86 11.16 7.46
N ALA A 272 -19.46 12.18 6.82
CA ALA A 272 -20.27 11.97 5.61
C ALA A 272 -19.45 11.34 4.47
N TRP A 273 -18.15 11.62 4.42
CA TRP A 273 -17.23 11.06 3.42
C TRP A 273 -17.35 9.54 3.31
N ASP A 274 -17.51 8.86 4.44
CA ASP A 274 -17.54 7.40 4.56
C ASP A 274 -18.72 6.75 3.82
N ILE A 275 -19.76 7.51 3.48
CA ILE A 275 -20.99 6.97 2.87
C ILE A 275 -21.42 7.70 1.59
N LEU A 276 -20.90 8.89 1.31
CA LEU A 276 -21.33 9.70 0.15
C LEU A 276 -21.14 8.97 -1.18
N HIS A 277 -20.04 8.23 -1.31
CA HIS A 277 -19.75 7.45 -2.51
C HIS A 277 -20.76 6.30 -2.71
N LEU A 278 -21.19 5.65 -1.63
CA LEU A 278 -22.26 4.63 -1.66
C LEU A 278 -23.63 5.22 -2.00
N LEU A 279 -24.01 6.34 -1.40
CA LEU A 279 -25.26 7.04 -1.73
C LEU A 279 -25.31 7.36 -3.23
N CYS A 280 -24.17 7.75 -3.81
CA CYS A 280 -24.05 8.03 -5.24
C CYS A 280 -23.97 6.78 -6.12
N ALA A 281 -23.47 5.66 -5.60
CA ALA A 281 -23.40 4.38 -6.31
C ALA A 281 -24.78 3.71 -6.45
N TYR A 282 -25.67 3.95 -5.47
CA TYR A 282 -27.03 3.40 -5.40
C TYR A 282 -28.09 4.52 -5.33
N PRO A 283 -28.38 5.22 -6.44
CA PRO A 283 -29.38 6.28 -6.49
C PRO A 283 -30.80 5.73 -6.35
N ALA A 284 -31.40 5.89 -5.18
CA ALA A 284 -32.68 5.31 -4.79
C ALA A 284 -33.42 6.22 -3.77
N PRO A 285 -34.72 6.02 -3.53
CA PRO A 285 -35.47 6.84 -2.57
C PRO A 285 -34.84 6.90 -1.18
N TRP A 286 -34.25 5.80 -0.69
CA TRP A 286 -33.60 5.78 0.63
C TRP A 286 -32.32 6.62 0.64
N SER A 287 -31.49 6.55 -0.40
CA SER A 287 -30.24 7.32 -0.47
C SER A 287 -30.51 8.81 -0.69
N TYR A 288 -31.61 9.15 -1.38
CA TYR A 288 -32.11 10.53 -1.47
C TYR A 288 -32.41 11.13 -0.10
N GLN A 289 -33.12 10.39 0.77
CA GLN A 289 -33.49 10.91 2.09
C GLN A 289 -32.26 11.11 2.98
N ILE A 290 -31.29 10.19 2.93
CA ILE A 290 -30.03 10.33 3.66
C ILE A 290 -29.26 11.53 3.13
N LEU A 291 -29.09 11.66 1.81
CA LEU A 291 -28.38 12.77 1.20
C LEU A 291 -29.02 14.12 1.53
N LYS A 292 -30.36 14.19 1.50
CA LYS A 292 -31.11 15.37 1.92
C LYS A 292 -30.83 15.74 3.38
N LYS A 293 -30.83 14.76 4.29
CA LYS A 293 -30.50 14.98 5.71
C LYS A 293 -29.10 15.59 5.84
N LEU A 294 -28.09 15.01 5.19
CA LEU A 294 -26.72 15.52 5.19
C LEU A 294 -26.65 16.96 4.70
N LEU A 295 -27.26 17.27 3.56
CA LEU A 295 -27.25 18.61 2.95
C LEU A 295 -27.99 19.69 3.75
N THR A 296 -28.89 19.29 4.65
CA THR A 296 -29.68 20.21 5.48
C THR A 296 -29.17 20.35 6.92
N GLN A 297 -28.14 19.60 7.31
CA GLN A 297 -27.55 19.66 8.63
C GLN A 297 -26.94 21.05 8.88
N LYS A 298 -27.18 21.63 10.06
CA LYS A 298 -26.65 22.94 10.50
C LYS A 298 -25.55 22.73 11.55
N GLY A 299 -24.53 23.60 11.55
CA GLY A 299 -23.40 23.59 12.51
C GLY A 299 -22.05 23.90 11.84
N ASP A 300 -21.05 24.33 12.61
CA ASP A 300 -19.79 24.92 12.11
C ASP A 300 -18.79 23.92 11.51
N TYR A 301 -19.03 22.60 11.62
CA TYR A 301 -18.19 21.54 11.05
C TYR A 301 -19.06 20.50 10.35
N SER A 302 -19.74 20.92 9.29
CA SER A 302 -20.90 20.20 8.78
C SER A 302 -20.55 19.11 7.77
N ASN A 303 -21.05 17.91 8.02
CA ASN A 303 -21.27 16.87 7.00
C ASN A 303 -22.00 17.40 5.74
N SER A 304 -22.70 18.53 5.87
CA SER A 304 -23.33 19.24 4.74
C SER A 304 -22.30 19.82 3.79
N ASP A 305 -21.22 20.44 4.28
CA ASP A 305 -20.23 21.08 3.41
C ASP A 305 -19.36 20.02 2.73
N THR A 306 -18.96 18.98 3.46
CA THR A 306 -18.34 17.78 2.87
C THR A 306 -19.21 17.17 1.78
N ALA A 307 -20.53 17.05 2.01
CA ALA A 307 -21.45 16.54 0.99
C ALA A 307 -21.55 17.46 -0.22
N LYS A 308 -21.67 18.78 -0.03
CA LYS A 308 -21.73 19.75 -1.14
C LYS A 308 -20.46 19.71 -1.97
N ASP A 309 -19.30 19.71 -1.34
CA ASP A 309 -18.01 19.69 -2.01
C ASP A 309 -17.82 18.38 -2.78
N TYR A 310 -18.11 17.23 -2.14
CA TYR A 310 -18.07 15.93 -2.80
C TYR A 310 -18.97 15.86 -4.04
N LEU A 311 -20.25 16.28 -3.93
CA LEU A 311 -21.19 16.26 -5.04
C LEU A 311 -20.75 17.23 -6.16
N ARG A 312 -20.22 18.40 -5.80
CA ARG A 312 -19.71 19.37 -6.78
C ARG A 312 -18.55 18.78 -7.56
N GLU A 313 -17.55 18.21 -6.90
CA GLU A 313 -16.41 17.60 -7.58
C GLU A 313 -16.83 16.38 -8.42
N ARG A 314 -17.67 15.50 -7.88
CA ARG A 314 -18.13 14.29 -8.57
C ARG A 314 -18.88 14.61 -9.87
N TYR A 315 -19.76 15.61 -9.85
CA TYR A 315 -20.63 15.93 -10.99
C TYR A 315 -20.06 17.03 -11.91
N LYS A 316 -18.82 17.47 -11.70
CA LYS A 316 -18.06 18.21 -12.73
C LYS A 316 -17.84 17.36 -13.99
N THR A 317 -17.64 16.06 -13.82
CA THR A 317 -17.25 15.12 -14.89
C THR A 317 -18.26 14.02 -15.14
N ARG A 318 -19.38 14.00 -14.40
CA ARG A 318 -20.42 12.96 -14.47
C ARG A 318 -21.81 13.59 -14.42
N PRO A 319 -22.82 13.00 -15.09
CA PRO A 319 -24.19 13.48 -14.98
C PRO A 319 -24.73 13.25 -13.56
N VAL A 320 -25.51 14.21 -13.05
CA VAL A 320 -26.24 14.06 -11.78
C VAL A 320 -27.38 13.05 -11.98
N PRO A 321 -27.50 11.99 -11.16
CA PRO A 321 -28.63 11.07 -11.22
C PRO A 321 -29.96 11.83 -11.10
N PRO A 322 -30.99 11.49 -11.92
CA PRO A 322 -32.25 12.23 -11.94
C PRO A 322 -32.89 12.41 -10.56
N ILE A 323 -32.83 11.38 -9.71
CA ILE A 323 -33.37 11.43 -8.35
C ILE A 323 -32.66 12.46 -7.45
N PHE A 324 -31.37 12.71 -7.67
CA PHE A 324 -30.59 13.67 -6.88
C PHE A 324 -30.60 15.08 -7.47
N LYS A 325 -31.03 15.26 -8.72
CA LYS A 325 -31.06 16.56 -9.39
C LYS A 325 -31.74 17.67 -8.57
N PRO A 326 -32.91 17.46 -7.94
CA PRO A 326 -33.52 18.51 -7.11
C PRO A 326 -32.70 18.91 -5.88
N LEU A 327 -31.94 17.98 -5.28
CA LEU A 327 -31.05 18.29 -4.16
C LEU A 327 -29.81 19.04 -4.64
N TYR A 328 -29.23 18.59 -5.74
CA TYR A 328 -28.06 19.22 -6.33
C TYR A 328 -28.35 20.66 -6.74
N ASP A 329 -29.43 20.89 -7.50
CA ASP A 329 -29.82 22.23 -7.99
C ASP A 329 -30.17 23.18 -6.83
N ARG A 330 -30.69 22.66 -5.72
CA ARG A 330 -31.11 23.46 -4.56
C ARG A 330 -29.95 23.80 -3.60
N TYR A 331 -29.05 22.86 -3.34
CA TYR A 331 -28.08 22.96 -2.25
C TYR A 331 -26.60 23.01 -2.70
N VAL A 332 -26.31 22.59 -3.93
CA VAL A 332 -24.91 22.40 -4.41
C VAL A 332 -24.59 23.32 -5.58
N ALA A 333 -25.48 23.36 -6.59
CA ALA A 333 -25.35 24.27 -7.71
C ALA A 333 -25.38 25.70 -7.19
N ARG A 334 -24.37 26.50 -7.54
CA ARG A 334 -24.43 27.94 -7.30
C ARG A 334 -25.63 28.49 -8.07
N LYS A 335 -26.63 29.02 -7.36
CA LYS A 335 -27.57 29.93 -8.00
C LYS A 335 -26.74 31.13 -8.48
N LYS A 336 -26.71 31.35 -9.79
CA LYS A 336 -26.26 32.63 -10.34
C LYS A 336 -27.26 33.70 -9.95
#